data_AF-A0AAN7V2K0-F1
#
_entry.id   AF-A0AAN7V2K0-F1
#
_cell.length_a   1.000
_cell.length_b   1.000
_cell.length_c   1.000
_cell.angle_alpha   90.00
_cell.angle_beta   90.00
_cell.angle_gamma   90.00
#
_symmetry.space_group_name_H-M   'P 1'
#
loop_
_entity.id
_entity.type
_entity.pdbx_description
1 polymer ?
#
loop_
_entity_poly.entity_id
_entity_poly.type
_entity_poly.pdbx_seq_one_letter_code
_entity_poly.pdbx_strand_id
1 'polypeptide(L)'
;MRLRRENCDNGDCLRSHINQTETEFAFSMITKAGVSVNNVIVGMAQYGRTFKMTIPGCYGPNCKYAGPGSGATAGKCTGTSGYLSNFEIREIIATDSSAQQYSDDEGGNILVYDGVHWVSWMSKELYDKRVEWV
;
A
#
# COMPACT_ATOMS: atom_id res chain seq x y z
N MET A 1 -16.17 -5.48 13.93
CA MET A 1 -16.22 -4.14 13.29
C MET A 1 -15.46 -4.26 11.97
N ARG A 2 -16.18 -4.36 10.85
CA ARG A 2 -15.59 -4.47 9.50
C ARG A 2 -15.56 -3.04 8.97
N LEU A 3 -14.38 -2.44 8.80
CA LEU A 3 -14.22 -1.09 8.27
C LEU A 3 -14.59 -1.12 6.77
N ARG A 4 -15.90 -1.08 6.49
CA ARG A 4 -16.39 -0.78 5.15
C ARG A 4 -16.23 0.73 4.99
N ARG A 5 -15.06 1.18 4.52
CA ARG A 5 -14.90 2.57 4.07
C ARG A 5 -15.79 2.80 2.86
N GLU A 6 -16.29 4.03 2.73
CA GLU A 6 -17.32 4.40 1.76
C GLU A 6 -16.93 4.06 0.31
N ASN A 7 -17.93 3.67 -0.48
CA ASN A 7 -17.86 3.45 -1.93
C ASN A 7 -17.02 2.25 -2.41
N CYS A 8 -16.95 1.16 -1.63
CA CYS A 8 -16.30 -0.09 -2.05
C CYS A 8 -17.09 -1.36 -1.67
N ASP A 9 -18.21 -1.63 -2.34
CA ASP A 9 -19.15 -2.68 -1.94
C ASP A 9 -18.59 -4.10 -2.02
N ASN A 10 -17.76 -4.37 -3.04
CA ASN A 10 -17.17 -5.68 -3.29
C ASN A 10 -15.81 -5.89 -2.61
N GLY A 11 -15.27 -4.86 -1.95
CA GLY A 11 -13.93 -4.90 -1.35
C GLY A 11 -12.78 -4.99 -2.36
N ASP A 12 -13.05 -4.68 -3.63
CA ASP A 12 -12.14 -4.79 -4.78
C ASP A 12 -11.39 -3.49 -5.08
N CYS A 13 -11.37 -2.52 -4.15
CA CYS A 13 -10.79 -1.21 -4.38
C CYS A 13 -9.30 -1.17 -4.06
N LEU A 14 -8.56 -0.39 -4.84
CA LEU A 14 -7.15 -0.08 -4.60
C LEU A 14 -7.04 0.78 -3.35
N ARG A 15 -6.48 0.22 -2.29
CA ARG A 15 -6.28 0.92 -1.02
C ARG A 15 -4.86 0.71 -0.53
N SER A 16 -4.27 1.78 -0.03
CA SER A 16 -2.93 1.75 0.49
C SER A 16 -2.89 0.95 1.80
N HIS A 17 -2.01 -0.04 1.87
CA HIS A 17 -1.85 -0.89 3.07
C HIS A 17 -1.10 -0.20 4.22
N ILE A 18 -0.60 1.00 3.95
CA ILE A 18 0.16 1.87 4.86
C ILE A 18 -0.64 3.14 5.20
N ASN A 19 -1.96 3.11 5.03
CA ASN A 19 -2.84 4.23 5.37
C ASN A 19 -2.63 4.71 6.81
N GLN A 20 -2.32 5.99 6.98
CA GLN A 20 -2.02 6.56 8.30
C GLN A 20 -3.25 6.52 9.22
N THR A 21 -4.42 6.92 8.73
CA THR A 21 -5.66 6.91 9.53
C THR A 21 -6.05 5.51 10.01
N GLU A 22 -5.83 4.47 9.20
CA GLU A 22 -6.01 3.08 9.66
C GLU A 22 -5.05 2.70 10.80
N THR A 23 -3.83 3.23 10.75
CA THR A 23 -2.82 2.98 11.78
C THR A 23 -3.18 3.70 13.08
N GLU A 24 -3.69 4.93 13.00
CA GLU A 24 -4.23 5.69 14.15
C GLU A 24 -5.41 4.98 14.81
N PHE A 25 -6.32 4.42 14.00
CA PHE A 25 -7.42 3.59 14.53
C PHE A 25 -6.90 2.34 15.22
N ALA A 26 -5.88 1.67 14.68
CA ALA A 26 -5.25 0.51 15.32
C ALA A 26 -4.64 0.89 16.68
N PHE A 27 -3.93 2.01 16.78
CA PHE A 27 -3.39 2.51 18.06
C PHE A 27 -4.50 2.84 19.05
N SER A 28 -5.58 3.47 18.60
CA SER A 28 -6.75 3.77 19.43
C SER A 28 -7.41 2.50 19.99
N MET A 29 -7.48 1.42 19.20
CA MET A 29 -7.99 0.13 19.66
C MET A 29 -7.08 -0.51 20.72
N ILE A 30 -5.76 -0.52 20.48
CA ILE A 30 -4.77 -1.11 21.40
C ILE A 30 -4.75 -0.38 22.75
N THR A 31 -4.70 0.96 22.71
CA THR A 31 -4.68 1.79 23.91
C THR A 31 -6.00 1.70 24.69
N LYS A 32 -7.15 1.65 24.00
CA LYS A 32 -8.46 1.43 24.63
C LYS A 32 -8.60 0.05 25.28
N ALA A 33 -7.86 -0.94 24.81
CA ALA A 33 -7.77 -2.25 25.45
C ALA A 33 -6.88 -2.28 26.71
N GLY A 34 -6.28 -1.14 27.10
CA GLY A 34 -5.47 -0.99 28.31
C GLY A 34 -3.96 -1.16 28.12
N VAL A 35 -3.49 -1.32 26.88
CA VAL A 35 -2.04 -1.40 26.59
C VAL A 35 -1.45 0.01 26.64
N SER A 36 -0.43 0.20 27.48
CA SER A 36 0.33 1.46 27.52
C SER A 36 1.06 1.69 26.20
N VAL A 37 1.07 2.94 25.73
CA VAL A 37 1.76 3.35 24.49
C VAL A 37 3.25 2.98 24.49
N ASN A 38 3.91 3.01 25.64
CA ASN A 38 5.34 2.66 25.78
C ASN A 38 5.63 1.17 25.51
N ASN A 39 4.59 0.33 25.45
CA ASN A 39 4.70 -1.10 25.15
C ASN A 39 4.33 -1.41 23.70
N VAL A 40 4.10 -0.40 22.85
CA VAL A 40 3.73 -0.56 21.45
C VAL A 40 4.95 -0.30 20.56
N ILE A 41 5.31 -1.28 19.73
CA ILE A 41 6.35 -1.14 18.70
C ILE A 41 5.66 -1.11 17.35
N VAL A 42 5.93 -0.06 16.58
CA VAL A 42 5.31 0.15 15.26
C VAL A 42 6.18 -0.47 14.18
N GLY A 43 5.66 -1.52 13.54
CA GLY A 43 6.31 -2.16 12.39
C GLY A 43 6.15 -1.31 11.13
N MET A 44 7.25 -1.15 10.38
CA MET A 44 7.24 -0.51 9.06
C MET A 44 7.49 -1.54 7.97
N ALA A 45 6.53 -1.72 7.06
CA ALA A 45 6.62 -2.71 5.99
C ALA A 45 7.76 -2.38 5.03
N GLN A 46 8.65 -3.33 4.73
CA GLN A 46 9.74 -3.22 3.72
C GLN A 46 9.36 -3.83 2.37
N TYR A 47 8.08 -3.76 2.04
CA TYR A 47 7.48 -4.28 0.82
C TYR A 47 6.25 -3.44 0.47
N GLY A 48 5.81 -3.55 -0.79
CA GLY A 48 4.55 -2.98 -1.24
C GLY A 48 3.54 -4.06 -1.61
N ARG A 49 2.24 -3.79 -1.41
CA ARG A 49 1.17 -4.67 -1.91
C ARG A 49 0.81 -4.29 -3.34
N THR A 50 0.83 -5.28 -4.23
CA THR A 50 0.63 -5.08 -5.67
C THR A 50 -0.72 -5.58 -6.12
N PHE A 51 -1.33 -4.90 -7.08
CA PHE A 51 -2.58 -5.29 -7.71
C PHE A 51 -2.56 -4.99 -9.21
N LYS A 52 -3.31 -5.75 -10.00
CA LYS A 52 -3.60 -5.41 -11.40
C LYS A 52 -4.88 -4.59 -11.44
N MET A 53 -4.79 -3.38 -11.96
CA MET A 53 -5.94 -2.48 -12.11
C MET A 53 -6.95 -3.06 -13.11
N THR A 54 -8.24 -2.86 -12.87
CA THR A 54 -9.29 -3.20 -13.86
C THR A 54 -9.31 -2.21 -15.01
N ILE A 55 -9.06 -0.93 -14.72
CA ILE A 55 -9.02 0.16 -15.69
C ILE A 55 -7.62 0.78 -15.64
N PRO A 56 -6.83 0.68 -16.73
CA PRO A 56 -5.53 1.34 -16.81
C PRO A 56 -5.64 2.85 -16.54
N GLY A 57 -4.72 3.40 -15.75
CA GLY A 57 -4.72 4.81 -15.36
C GLY A 57 -5.70 5.17 -14.22
N CYS A 58 -6.55 4.25 -13.77
CA CYS A 58 -7.34 4.44 -12.55
C CYS A 58 -6.54 3.94 -11.33
N TYR A 59 -5.83 4.85 -10.67
CA TYR A 59 -4.94 4.53 -9.53
C TYR A 59 -5.46 4.97 -8.15
N GLY A 60 -6.56 5.73 -8.11
CA GLY A 60 -7.11 6.32 -6.90
C GLY A 60 -7.91 5.34 -6.02
N PRO A 61 -8.38 5.79 -4.85
CA PRO A 61 -9.02 4.94 -3.83
C PRO A 61 -10.39 4.33 -4.24
N ASN A 62 -11.01 4.86 -5.29
CA ASN A 62 -12.26 4.36 -5.87
C ASN A 62 -12.03 3.43 -7.07
N CYS A 63 -10.78 3.27 -7.50
CA CYS A 63 -10.40 2.37 -8.58
C CYS A 63 -10.31 0.94 -8.09
N LYS A 64 -10.45 -0.02 -9.01
CA LYS A 64 -10.60 -1.43 -8.67
C LYS A 64 -9.46 -2.29 -9.21
N TYR A 65 -9.25 -3.45 -8.58
CA TYR A 65 -8.32 -4.46 -9.04
C TYR A 65 -9.02 -5.72 -9.58
N ALA A 66 -8.29 -6.49 -10.39
CA ALA A 66 -8.83 -7.64 -11.11
C ALA A 66 -8.76 -8.95 -10.27
N GLY A 67 -9.89 -9.67 -10.22
CA GLY A 67 -10.00 -11.02 -9.65
C GLY A 67 -10.20 -11.05 -8.11
N PRO A 68 -10.33 -12.24 -7.50
CA PRO A 68 -10.37 -12.39 -6.05
C PRO A 68 -8.98 -12.24 -5.40
N GLY A 69 -7.90 -12.49 -6.16
CA GLY A 69 -6.52 -12.26 -5.76
C GLY A 69 -6.00 -10.90 -6.25
N SER A 70 -4.69 -10.69 -6.21
CA SER A 70 -4.11 -9.42 -6.67
C SER A 70 -4.18 -9.21 -8.19
N GLY A 71 -4.12 -10.31 -8.96
CA GLY A 71 -3.96 -10.27 -10.41
C GLY A 71 -2.62 -9.67 -10.90
N ALA A 72 -1.75 -9.25 -9.98
CA ALA A 72 -0.45 -8.68 -10.28
C ALA A 72 0.59 -9.76 -10.59
N THR A 73 1.53 -9.43 -11.45
CA THR A 73 2.64 -10.33 -11.80
C THR A 73 3.52 -10.58 -10.57
N ALA A 74 4.00 -11.81 -10.40
CA ALA A 74 4.90 -12.15 -9.30
C ALA A 74 6.24 -11.43 -9.46
N GLY A 75 6.80 -10.97 -8.34
CA GLY A 75 8.14 -10.37 -8.33
C GLY A 75 9.22 -11.37 -8.71
N LYS A 76 10.28 -10.88 -9.36
CA LYS A 76 11.41 -11.72 -9.80
C LYS A 76 12.18 -12.35 -8.63
N CYS A 77 12.19 -11.69 -7.48
CA CYS A 77 12.89 -12.12 -6.27
C CYS A 77 11.92 -12.72 -5.24
N THR A 78 10.75 -12.11 -5.04
CA THR A 78 9.75 -12.63 -4.08
C THR A 78 9.03 -13.88 -4.60
N GLY A 79 8.96 -14.07 -5.92
CA GLY A 79 8.34 -15.23 -6.56
C GLY A 79 6.85 -15.38 -6.27
N THR A 80 6.20 -14.33 -5.74
CA THR A 80 4.81 -14.38 -5.27
C THR A 80 4.03 -13.18 -5.81
N SER A 81 2.80 -13.41 -6.27
CA SER A 81 1.90 -12.33 -6.66
C SER A 81 1.28 -11.65 -5.45
N GLY A 82 1.03 -10.35 -5.55
CA GLY A 82 0.36 -9.57 -4.50
C GLY A 82 1.28 -8.81 -3.55
N TYR A 83 2.59 -8.97 -3.66
CA TYR A 83 3.56 -8.04 -3.07
C TYR A 83 4.90 -8.06 -3.80
N LEU A 84 5.61 -6.93 -3.69
CA LEU A 84 6.98 -6.75 -4.15
C LEU A 84 7.82 -6.23 -3.00
N SER A 85 9.06 -6.69 -2.90
CA SER A 85 10.02 -6.10 -1.98
C SER A 85 10.34 -4.65 -2.39
N ASN A 86 10.76 -3.81 -1.45
CA ASN A 86 11.22 -2.46 -1.76
C ASN A 86 12.38 -2.44 -2.76
N PHE A 87 13.19 -3.49 -2.80
CA PHE A 87 14.27 -3.63 -3.77
C PHE A 87 13.71 -3.77 -5.20
N GLU A 88 12.76 -4.68 -5.41
CA GLU A 88 12.10 -4.87 -6.72
C GLU A 88 11.36 -3.60 -7.17
N ILE A 89 10.69 -2.92 -6.24
CA ILE A 89 9.99 -1.66 -6.55
C ILE A 89 10.97 -0.58 -7.00
N ARG A 90 12.10 -0.42 -6.32
CA ARG A 90 13.14 0.55 -6.70
C ARG A 90 13.81 0.18 -8.02
N GLU A 91 13.97 -1.11 -8.30
CA GLU A 91 14.46 -1.56 -9.59
C GLU A 91 13.49 -1.21 -10.71
N ILE A 92 12.18 -1.48 -10.54
CA ILE A 92 11.15 -1.08 -11.52
C ILE A 92 11.24 0.42 -11.79
N ILE A 93 11.32 1.25 -10.74
CA ILE A 93 11.47 2.71 -10.90
C ILE A 93 12.73 3.09 -11.68
N ALA A 94 13.82 2.35 -11.51
CA ALA A 94 15.09 2.63 -12.19
C ALA A 94 15.13 2.13 -13.65
N THR A 95 14.40 1.07 -13.98
CA THR A 95 14.49 0.40 -15.29
C THR A 95 13.30 0.64 -16.20
N ASP A 96 12.10 0.88 -15.65
CA ASP A 96 10.88 1.14 -16.41
C ASP A 96 10.65 2.66 -16.52
N SER A 97 11.00 3.22 -17.68
CA SER A 97 10.79 4.64 -17.98
C SER A 97 9.31 5.05 -18.07
N SER A 98 8.39 4.09 -18.18
CA SER A 98 6.95 4.34 -18.19
C SER A 98 6.32 4.34 -16.80
N ALA A 99 7.09 3.98 -15.77
CA ALA A 99 6.60 3.89 -14.41
C ALA A 99 6.23 5.27 -13.84
N GLN A 100 5.04 5.35 -13.25
CA GLN A 100 4.46 6.59 -12.73
C GLN A 100 4.36 6.51 -11.21
N GLN A 101 4.87 7.54 -10.53
CA GLN A 101 4.83 7.63 -9.07
C GLN A 101 3.82 8.70 -8.63
N TYR A 102 3.00 8.35 -7.65
CA TYR A 102 2.01 9.25 -7.06
C TYR A 102 2.13 9.23 -5.52
N SER A 103 1.72 10.33 -4.90
CA SER A 103 1.48 10.40 -3.46
C SER A 103 0.01 10.19 -3.17
N ASP A 104 -0.28 9.36 -2.17
CA ASP A 104 -1.60 9.25 -1.55
C ASP A 104 -1.68 10.23 -0.38
N ASP A 105 -2.75 11.01 -0.32
CA ASP A 105 -2.98 12.02 0.72
C ASP A 105 -3.03 11.38 2.13
N GLU A 106 -3.34 10.09 2.21
CA GLU A 106 -3.46 9.34 3.46
C GLU A 106 -2.13 8.66 3.89
N GLY A 107 -0.99 9.15 3.40
CA GLY A 107 0.34 8.76 3.87
C GLY A 107 0.92 7.52 3.18
N GLY A 108 0.69 7.37 1.87
CA GLY A 108 1.24 6.27 1.07
C GLY A 108 1.91 6.74 -0.22
N ASN A 109 2.82 5.93 -0.77
CA ASN A 109 3.27 6.10 -2.15
C ASN A 109 2.63 5.03 -3.04
N ILE A 110 2.26 5.46 -4.24
CA ILE A 110 1.72 4.59 -5.28
C ILE A 110 2.72 4.58 -6.43
N LEU A 111 3.00 3.39 -6.96
CA LEU A 111 3.70 3.21 -8.23
C LEU A 111 2.78 2.45 -9.19
N VAL A 112 2.62 3.00 -10.39
CA VAL A 112 1.98 2.33 -11.52
C VAL A 112 3.07 1.94 -12.51
N TYR A 113 3.11 0.67 -12.92
CA TYR A 113 4.13 0.11 -13.81
C TYR A 113 3.51 -0.89 -14.80
N ASP A 114 4.21 -1.17 -15.91
CA ASP A 114 3.72 -1.98 -17.03
C ASP A 114 2.30 -1.58 -17.52
N GLY A 115 1.93 -0.32 -17.32
CA GLY A 115 0.62 0.27 -17.68
C GLY A 115 -0.60 -0.21 -16.89
N VAL A 116 -0.54 -1.37 -16.22
CA VAL A 116 -1.71 -1.99 -15.56
C VAL A 116 -1.46 -2.44 -14.13
N HIS A 117 -0.22 -2.46 -13.66
CA HIS A 117 0.10 -2.86 -12.30
C HIS A 117 0.19 -1.64 -11.40
N TRP A 118 -0.27 -1.81 -10.16
CA TRP A 118 -0.34 -0.79 -9.13
C TRP A 118 0.30 -1.36 -7.87
N VAL A 119 1.14 -0.59 -7.18
CA VAL A 119 1.72 -0.97 -5.90
C VAL A 119 1.65 0.18 -4.90
N SER A 120 1.15 -0.12 -3.70
CA SER A 120 1.25 0.77 -2.53
C SER A 120 2.49 0.40 -1.73
N TRP A 121 3.39 1.36 -1.52
CA TRP A 121 4.71 1.17 -0.89
C TRP A 121 5.19 2.45 -0.18
N MET A 122 6.33 2.37 0.50
CA MET A 122 6.94 3.53 1.17
C MET A 122 8.27 3.91 0.56
N SER A 123 8.37 5.17 0.10
CA SER A 123 9.63 5.79 -0.26
C SER A 123 10.46 6.08 0.99
N LYS A 124 11.76 6.41 0.84
CA LYS A 124 12.62 6.71 1.99
C LYS A 124 12.07 7.90 2.79
N GLU A 125 11.62 8.92 2.07
CA GLU A 125 11.05 10.14 2.63
C GLU A 125 9.80 9.84 3.45
N LEU A 126 8.99 8.87 3.02
CA LEU A 126 7.81 8.44 3.78
C LEU A 126 8.17 7.63 5.03
N TYR A 127 9.24 6.81 5.02
CA TYR A 127 9.75 6.20 6.25
C TYR A 127 10.18 7.26 7.26
N ASP A 128 10.94 8.26 6.83
CA ASP A 128 11.45 9.31 7.70
C ASP A 128 10.28 10.08 8.35
N LYS A 129 9.28 10.48 7.55
CA LYS A 129 8.04 11.12 8.06
C LYS A 129 7.26 10.22 9.04
N ARG A 130 7.26 8.91 8.79
CA ARG A 130 6.53 7.96 9.64
C ARG A 130 7.21 7.75 10.98
N VAL A 131 8.54 7.82 11.03
CA VAL A 131 9.30 7.80 12.29
C VAL A 131 9.06 9.09 13.08
N GLU A 132 8.95 10.24 12.42
CA GLU A 132 8.63 11.51 13.10
C GLU A 132 7.20 11.56 13.66
N TRP A 133 6.26 10.86 13.02
CA TRP A 133 4.86 10.82 13.42
C TRP A 133 4.58 9.90 14.62
N VAL A 134 5.31 8.78 14.75
CA VAL A 134 5.15 7.79 15.84
C VAL A 134 5.85 8.24 17.11
#